data_AF-A0A7W2N2G9-F1
#
_entry.id   AF-A0A7W2N2G9-F1
#
_cell.length_a   1.000
_cell.length_b   1.000
_cell.length_c   1.000
_cell.angle_alpha   90.00
_cell.angle_beta   90.00
_cell.angle_gamma   90.00
#
_symmetry.space_group_name_H-M   'P 1'
#
loop_
_entity.id
_entity.type
_entity.pdbx_description
1 polymer ?
#
loop_
_entity_poly.entity_id
_entity_poly.type
_entity_poly.pdbx_seq_one_letter_code
_entity_poly.pdbx_strand_id
1 'polypeptide(L)'
;MDTFKLDTTSKVQQIKKSQQGYVLTIELILLVTILVIGSFVGIVAVRDALFKQKVKQLDNTILVTDNNGTVLGEMFNLDEHDAPQLFYIDRTSTDPEQNYRALIGVRDDRFTSREPIYYTELNCQGDPCIKPVSTESLDSSGVSRLPNTGAVSYFQALQGAPNYAIGRSPNGIPGHLFRETIQDCELPELIGGIGSPIGSRYISQKVITGEPCESPFNLPLDVGQAPLTCSASDGGLGIATCDAACGSNNGSCACPAGYYEVSGGLVDTLGLDGQCCPIGTEFENTSLLGLGVSALCTGLNLKKAVSVPDINNPSQNALESFTPPFQINLPAAGGRIDSDQWYPTPPTGEGNN
;
A
#
# COMPACT_ATOMS: atom_id res chain seq x y z
N MET A 1 47.92 -32.66 -96.15
CA MET A 1 47.19 -31.37 -95.97
C MET A 1 45.91 -31.54 -96.76
N ASP A 2 44.92 -32.15 -96.12
CA ASP A 2 43.64 -32.49 -96.73
C ASP A 2 42.58 -31.54 -96.19
N THR A 3 42.10 -30.65 -97.05
CA THR A 3 40.91 -29.83 -96.83
C THR A 3 39.69 -30.61 -97.30
N PHE A 4 38.89 -31.08 -96.35
CA PHE A 4 37.60 -31.71 -96.59
C PHE A 4 36.45 -30.69 -96.44
N LYS A 5 35.43 -30.86 -97.28
CA LYS A 5 34.26 -29.99 -97.51
C LYS A 5 33.10 -30.24 -96.54
N LEU A 6 32.11 -29.33 -96.66
CA LEU A 6 30.66 -29.47 -96.37
C LEU A 6 30.30 -29.39 -94.87
N ASP A 7 29.15 -28.86 -94.42
CA ASP A 7 27.88 -28.68 -95.10
C ASP A 7 27.04 -27.59 -94.40
N THR A 8 26.06 -27.17 -95.17
CA THR A 8 24.96 -26.24 -95.00
C THR A 8 23.96 -26.59 -93.88
N THR A 9 23.15 -25.59 -93.54
CA THR A 9 21.85 -25.63 -92.81
C THR A 9 21.84 -25.68 -91.28
N SER A 10 21.75 -24.49 -90.67
CA SER A 10 21.11 -24.30 -89.37
C SER A 10 19.88 -23.42 -89.54
N LYS A 11 18.71 -23.99 -89.25
CA LYS A 11 17.40 -23.35 -89.29
C LYS A 11 17.37 -22.21 -88.27
N VAL A 12 17.13 -20.98 -88.74
CA VAL A 12 16.76 -19.87 -87.84
C VAL A 12 15.34 -20.14 -87.35
N GLN A 13 15.22 -20.77 -86.19
CA GLN A 13 13.96 -20.83 -85.44
C GLN A 13 13.60 -19.40 -85.03
N GLN A 14 12.55 -18.84 -85.62
CA GLN A 14 11.93 -17.62 -85.12
C GLN A 14 11.32 -17.92 -83.75
N ILE A 15 11.98 -17.44 -82.69
CA ILE A 15 11.36 -17.34 -81.37
C ILE A 15 10.36 -16.18 -81.43
N LYS A 16 9.10 -16.50 -81.67
CA LYS A 16 8.00 -15.56 -81.53
C LYS A 16 7.81 -15.31 -80.03
N LYS A 17 8.53 -14.34 -79.46
CA LYS A 17 8.25 -13.82 -78.12
C LYS A 17 6.84 -13.22 -78.16
N SER A 18 5.88 -13.90 -77.54
CA SER A 18 4.58 -13.32 -77.21
C SER A 18 4.83 -12.14 -76.28
N GLN A 19 4.69 -10.91 -76.80
CA GLN A 19 4.55 -9.74 -75.95
C GLN A 19 3.13 -9.78 -75.39
N GLN A 20 2.97 -10.34 -74.20
CA GLN A 20 1.79 -10.10 -73.38
C GLN A 20 1.87 -8.66 -72.85
N GLY A 21 1.51 -7.70 -73.69
CA GLY A 21 1.28 -6.33 -73.26
C GLY A 21 -0.03 -6.27 -72.48
N TYR A 22 0.06 -6.13 -71.16
CA TYR A 22 -1.10 -5.79 -70.35
C TYR A 22 -1.48 -4.34 -70.67
N VAL A 23 -2.66 -4.11 -71.25
CA VAL A 23 -3.18 -2.76 -71.50
C VAL A 23 -3.64 -2.21 -70.15
N LEU A 24 -2.73 -1.58 -69.42
CA LEU A 24 -3.10 -0.72 -68.30
C LEU A 24 -3.70 0.55 -68.90
N THR A 25 -5.02 0.69 -68.80
CA THR A 25 -5.70 1.92 -69.19
C THR A 25 -5.22 3.07 -68.30
N ILE A 26 -5.14 4.27 -68.87
CA ILE A 26 -4.59 5.44 -68.17
C ILE A 26 -5.37 5.74 -66.88
N GLU A 27 -6.67 5.43 -66.85
CA GLU A 27 -7.53 5.52 -65.66
C GLU A 27 -7.09 4.59 -64.53
N LEU A 28 -6.64 3.36 -64.82
CA LEU A 28 -6.18 2.43 -63.80
C LEU A 28 -4.89 2.94 -63.14
N ILE A 29 -3.98 3.51 -63.94
CA ILE A 29 -2.74 4.14 -63.42
C ILE A 29 -3.10 5.32 -62.52
N LEU A 30 -4.05 6.15 -62.94
CA LEU A 30 -4.48 7.33 -62.20
C LEU A 30 -5.14 6.96 -60.86
N LEU A 31 -6.00 5.94 -60.85
CA LEU A 31 -6.64 5.44 -59.63
C LEU A 31 -5.63 4.81 -58.67
N VAL A 32 -4.70 3.99 -59.16
CA VAL A 32 -3.68 3.35 -58.32
C VAL A 32 -2.73 4.39 -57.72
N THR A 33 -2.32 5.40 -58.49
CA THR A 33 -1.41 6.44 -57.98
C THR A 33 -2.07 7.32 -56.92
N ILE A 34 -3.32 7.74 -57.10
CA ILE A 34 -4.08 8.48 -56.07
C ILE A 34 -4.26 7.64 -54.82
N LEU A 35 -4.61 6.36 -54.98
CA LEU A 35 -4.84 5.46 -53.84
C LEU A 35 -3.54 5.20 -53.08
N VAL A 36 -2.44 4.93 -53.76
CA VAL A 36 -1.13 4.68 -53.13
C VAL A 36 -0.64 5.93 -52.40
N ILE A 37 -0.64 7.08 -53.06
CA ILE A 37 -0.18 8.34 -52.44
C ILE A 37 -1.08 8.72 -51.25
N GLY A 38 -2.40 8.63 -51.40
CA GLY A 38 -3.35 8.90 -50.32
C GLY A 38 -3.20 7.95 -49.13
N SER A 39 -2.93 6.67 -49.38
CA SER A 39 -2.70 5.66 -48.34
C SER A 39 -1.43 5.93 -47.54
N PHE A 40 -0.34 6.31 -48.22
CA PHE A 40 0.92 6.65 -47.57
C PHE A 40 0.76 7.86 -46.64
N VAL A 41 0.07 8.91 -47.10
CA VAL A 41 -0.19 10.10 -46.27
C VAL A 41 -1.08 9.74 -45.05
N GLY A 42 -2.12 8.92 -45.26
CA GLY A 42 -2.99 8.45 -44.17
C GLY A 42 -2.24 7.66 -43.09
N ILE A 43 -1.37 6.72 -43.49
CA ILE A 43 -0.58 5.91 -42.54
C ILE A 43 0.41 6.79 -41.73
N VAL A 44 1.07 7.75 -42.38
CA VAL A 44 2.01 8.65 -41.70
C VAL A 44 1.27 9.55 -40.69
N ALA A 45 0.10 10.07 -41.03
CA ALA A 45 -0.71 10.89 -40.13
C ALA A 45 -1.19 10.11 -38.89
N VAL A 46 -1.63 8.86 -39.07
CA VAL A 46 -2.03 7.98 -37.94
C VAL A 46 -0.84 7.68 -37.04
N ARG A 47 0.32 7.36 -37.61
CA ARG A 47 1.54 7.10 -36.83
C ARG A 47 1.98 8.32 -36.03
N ASP A 48 1.95 9.50 -36.65
CA ASP A 48 2.29 10.76 -36.00
C ASP A 48 1.28 11.12 -34.88
N ALA A 49 -0.02 10.90 -35.10
CA ALA A 49 -1.03 11.09 -34.07
C ALA A 49 -0.86 10.14 -32.89
N LEU A 50 -0.57 8.85 -33.14
CA LEU A 50 -0.29 7.87 -32.08
C LEU A 50 1.00 8.20 -31.32
N PHE A 51 2.03 8.67 -32.02
CA PHE A 51 3.27 9.11 -31.40
C PHE A 51 3.03 10.34 -30.51
N LYS A 52 2.33 11.36 -31.04
CA LYS A 52 1.93 12.56 -30.28
C LYS A 52 1.07 12.22 -29.07
N GLN A 53 0.17 11.24 -29.18
CA GLN A 53 -0.64 10.77 -28.06
C GLN A 53 0.22 10.08 -26.99
N LYS A 54 1.17 9.23 -27.39
CA LYS A 54 2.12 8.60 -26.46
C LYS A 54 3.04 9.61 -25.78
N VAL A 55 3.55 10.59 -26.52
CA VAL A 55 4.40 11.66 -25.98
C VAL A 55 3.61 12.53 -25.00
N LYS A 56 2.36 12.90 -25.32
CA LYS A 56 1.47 13.63 -24.40
C LYS A 56 1.14 12.87 -23.12
N GLN A 57 1.11 11.55 -23.14
CA GLN A 57 0.93 10.75 -21.93
C GLN A 57 2.20 10.81 -21.05
N LEU A 58 3.38 10.66 -21.66
CA LEU A 58 4.67 10.71 -20.94
C LEU A 58 5.00 12.10 -20.38
N ASP A 59 4.55 13.18 -21.02
CA ASP A 59 4.81 14.56 -20.57
C ASP A 59 3.98 14.95 -19.32
N ASN A 60 2.93 14.19 -18.99
CA ASN A 60 2.04 14.46 -17.87
C ASN A 60 2.28 13.58 -16.64
N THR A 61 3.16 12.57 -16.72
CA THR A 61 3.43 11.67 -15.59
C THR A 61 4.55 12.25 -14.72
N ILE A 62 4.24 12.58 -13.47
CA ILE A 62 5.23 13.04 -12.49
C ILE A 62 5.87 11.79 -11.87
N LEU A 63 7.20 11.68 -11.98
CA LEU A 63 7.96 10.56 -11.43
C LEU A 63 8.62 10.96 -10.12
N VAL A 64 8.60 10.05 -9.15
CA VAL A 64 9.33 10.20 -7.88
C VAL A 64 10.66 9.45 -7.99
N THR A 65 11.76 10.13 -7.71
CA THR A 65 13.12 9.57 -7.74
C THR A 65 13.83 9.72 -6.40
N ASP A 66 14.73 8.78 -6.12
CA ASP A 66 15.65 8.86 -4.98
C ASP A 66 16.85 9.77 -5.30
N ASN A 67 17.73 10.00 -4.32
CA ASN A 67 18.91 10.84 -4.49
C ASN A 67 19.94 10.29 -5.50
N ASN A 68 19.89 8.99 -5.79
CA ASN A 68 20.76 8.34 -6.79
C ASN A 68 20.14 8.35 -8.19
N GLY A 69 18.94 8.92 -8.37
CA GLY A 69 18.20 8.94 -9.64
C GLY A 69 17.43 7.65 -9.93
N THR A 70 17.29 6.76 -8.96
CA THR A 70 16.45 5.56 -9.03
C THR A 70 14.99 5.97 -9.01
N VAL A 71 14.22 5.51 -9.99
CA VAL A 71 12.78 5.78 -10.06
C VAL A 71 12.04 4.88 -9.08
N LEU A 72 11.33 5.48 -8.13
CA LEU A 72 10.45 4.76 -7.19
C LEU A 72 9.14 4.38 -7.86
N GLY A 73 8.57 5.31 -8.63
CA GLY A 73 7.29 5.12 -9.31
C GLY A 73 6.69 6.42 -9.83
N GLU A 74 5.53 6.27 -10.45
CA GLU A 74 4.67 7.38 -10.88
C GLU A 74 3.84 7.88 -9.70
N MET A 75 3.77 9.20 -9.55
CA MET A 75 2.90 9.85 -8.57
C MET A 75 1.43 9.66 -8.96
N PHE A 76 0.64 9.08 -8.06
CA PHE A 76 -0.80 8.92 -8.22
C PHE A 76 -1.58 10.15 -7.72
N ASN A 77 -1.22 10.66 -6.55
CA ASN A 77 -1.90 11.80 -5.91
C ASN A 77 -0.97 12.48 -4.91
N LEU A 78 -1.46 13.49 -4.20
CA LEU A 78 -0.81 14.09 -3.03
C LEU A 78 -1.55 13.67 -1.74
N ASP A 79 -0.80 13.55 -0.63
CA ASP A 79 -1.38 13.37 0.70
C ASP A 79 -1.88 14.69 1.30
N GLU A 80 -2.44 14.65 2.52
CA GLU A 80 -2.94 15.83 3.26
C GLU A 80 -1.90 16.92 3.53
N HIS A 81 -0.64 16.63 3.26
CA HIS A 81 0.52 17.45 3.55
C HIS A 81 1.37 17.69 2.28
N ASP A 82 0.74 17.61 1.10
CA ASP A 82 1.34 17.81 -0.21
C ASP A 82 2.53 16.88 -0.53
N ALA A 83 2.62 15.71 0.13
CA ALA A 83 3.61 14.70 -0.20
C ALA A 83 3.11 13.79 -1.34
N PRO A 84 3.93 13.52 -2.38
CA PRO A 84 3.56 12.60 -3.46
C PRO A 84 3.24 11.20 -2.95
N GLN A 85 2.09 10.68 -3.36
CA GLN A 85 1.66 9.31 -3.11
C GLN A 85 1.87 8.45 -4.35
N LEU A 86 2.34 7.21 -4.14
CA LEU A 86 2.53 6.24 -5.20
C LEU A 86 2.04 4.85 -4.76
N PHE A 87 1.72 4.00 -5.74
CA PHE A 87 1.38 2.61 -5.48
C PHE A 87 2.63 1.75 -5.42
N TYR A 88 2.92 1.21 -4.25
CA TYR A 88 3.86 0.11 -4.11
C TYR A 88 3.14 -1.21 -4.40
N ILE A 89 3.73 -2.05 -5.25
CA ILE A 89 3.18 -3.37 -5.57
C ILE A 89 3.97 -4.41 -4.79
N ASP A 90 3.32 -4.97 -3.78
CA ASP A 90 3.87 -6.07 -3.01
C ASP A 90 3.69 -7.38 -3.79
N ARG A 91 4.82 -7.95 -4.21
CA ARG A 91 4.89 -9.21 -4.97
C ARG A 91 5.36 -10.37 -4.11
N THR A 92 5.49 -10.14 -2.80
CA THR A 92 6.06 -11.11 -1.85
C THR A 92 4.97 -11.85 -1.06
N SER A 93 3.69 -11.54 -1.29
CA SER A 93 2.58 -12.30 -0.72
C SER A 93 2.44 -13.65 -1.42
N THR A 94 2.61 -14.73 -0.66
CA THR A 94 2.53 -16.11 -1.15
C THR A 94 1.24 -16.83 -0.77
N ASP A 95 0.42 -16.27 0.12
CA ASP A 95 -0.83 -16.90 0.57
C ASP A 95 -1.95 -15.86 0.84
N PRO A 96 -2.86 -15.63 -0.12
CA PRO A 96 -2.82 -16.13 -1.49
C PRO A 96 -1.71 -15.44 -2.30
N GLU A 97 -1.21 -16.12 -3.34
CA GLU A 97 -0.24 -15.57 -4.28
C GLU A 97 -0.91 -14.47 -5.12
N GLN A 98 -0.84 -13.24 -4.63
CA GLN A 98 -1.47 -12.07 -5.22
C GLN A 98 -0.57 -10.85 -5.09
N ASN A 99 -0.62 -10.00 -6.10
CA ASN A 99 0.09 -8.72 -6.09
C ASN A 99 -0.81 -7.67 -5.46
N TYR A 100 -0.57 -7.38 -4.18
CA TYR A 100 -1.31 -6.36 -3.46
C TYR A 100 -0.70 -4.98 -3.68
N ARG A 101 -1.54 -3.94 -3.63
CA ARG A 101 -1.09 -2.56 -3.76
C ARG A 101 -1.17 -1.87 -2.40
N ALA A 102 -0.05 -1.30 -1.99
CA ALA A 102 0.03 -0.41 -0.85
C ALA A 102 0.15 1.03 -1.37
N LEU A 103 -0.63 1.94 -0.78
CA LEU A 103 -0.49 3.38 -1.05
C LEU A 103 0.54 3.95 -0.08
N ILE A 104 1.66 4.43 -0.62
CA ILE A 104 2.74 5.03 0.18
C ILE A 104 2.95 6.49 -0.22
N GLY A 105 3.08 7.36 0.76
CA GLY A 105 3.50 8.75 0.57
C GLY A 105 5.02 8.86 0.65
N VAL A 106 5.62 9.70 -0.17
CA VAL A 106 7.06 9.94 -0.20
C VAL A 106 7.30 11.40 0.17
N ARG A 107 8.03 11.64 1.25
CA ARG A 107 8.50 12.97 1.65
C ARG A 107 9.98 13.09 1.33
N ASP A 108 10.52 14.29 1.42
CA ASP A 108 11.93 14.55 1.16
C ASP A 108 12.86 13.61 1.94
N ASP A 109 12.57 13.28 3.19
CA ASP A 109 13.44 12.49 4.06
C ASP A 109 12.94 11.06 4.30
N ARG A 110 11.66 10.75 4.06
CA ARG A 110 11.03 9.53 4.57
C ARG A 110 9.85 9.02 3.75
N PHE A 111 9.51 7.76 3.98
CA PHE A 111 8.27 7.16 3.53
C PHE A 111 7.16 7.37 4.58
N THR A 112 5.92 7.43 4.10
CA THR A 112 4.74 7.62 4.93
C THR A 112 3.57 6.74 4.49
N SER A 113 2.70 6.44 5.45
CA SER A 113 1.44 5.72 5.27
C SER A 113 0.38 6.40 6.13
N ARG A 114 -0.88 6.25 5.74
CA ARG A 114 -1.99 6.67 6.60
C ARG A 114 -2.01 5.88 7.90
N GLU A 115 -1.78 4.57 7.81
CA GLU A 115 -1.89 3.63 8.92
C GLU A 115 -0.71 3.76 9.89
N PRO A 116 -0.97 3.81 11.21
CA PRO A 116 0.07 3.75 12.23
C PRO A 116 0.55 2.31 12.47
N ILE A 117 1.74 2.19 13.06
CA ILE A 117 2.24 0.93 13.63
C ILE A 117 2.32 1.07 15.14
N TYR A 118 1.81 0.07 15.85
CA TYR A 118 1.89 -0.03 17.31
C TYR A 118 3.04 -0.95 17.69
N TYR A 119 3.65 -0.66 18.82
CA TYR A 119 4.79 -1.38 19.35
C TYR A 119 4.54 -1.71 20.81
N THR A 120 4.87 -2.94 21.21
CA THR A 120 4.68 -3.42 22.57
C THR A 120 5.59 -2.70 23.58
N GLU A 121 6.78 -2.27 23.16
CA GLU A 121 7.73 -1.55 24.01
C GLU A 121 7.68 -0.03 23.81
N LEU A 122 8.46 0.70 24.61
CA LEU A 122 8.67 2.15 24.45
C LEU A 122 9.56 2.46 23.24
N ASN A 123 9.53 3.70 22.76
CA ASN A 123 10.38 4.22 21.69
C ASN A 123 10.30 3.45 20.36
N CYS A 124 9.15 2.89 20.03
CA CYS A 124 8.88 2.15 18.80
C CYS A 124 9.85 0.98 18.63
N GLN A 125 10.06 0.26 19.72
CA GLN A 125 10.83 -0.97 19.82
C GLN A 125 9.89 -2.16 20.11
N GLY A 126 10.41 -3.37 20.00
CA GLY A 126 9.62 -4.59 20.18
C GLY A 126 8.85 -4.99 18.92
N ASP A 127 7.90 -5.91 19.10
CA ASP A 127 7.16 -6.50 17.99
C ASP A 127 6.16 -5.49 17.40
N PRO A 128 6.21 -5.25 16.08
CA PRO A 128 5.32 -4.32 15.42
C PRO A 128 3.94 -4.96 15.18
N CYS A 129 2.91 -4.18 15.42
CA CYS A 129 1.52 -4.59 15.28
C CYS A 129 0.72 -3.54 14.52
N ILE A 130 -0.22 -4.00 13.70
CA ILE A 130 -1.04 -3.17 12.84
C ILE A 130 -2.51 -3.52 13.06
N LYS A 131 -3.38 -2.53 12.96
CA LYS A 131 -4.81 -2.79 13.04
C LYS A 131 -5.33 -3.42 11.73
N PRO A 132 -6.38 -4.26 11.80
CA PRO A 132 -7.00 -4.81 10.60
C PRO A 132 -7.60 -3.73 9.71
N VAL A 133 -7.77 -4.08 8.44
CA VAL A 133 -8.42 -3.20 7.47
C VAL A 133 -9.80 -2.73 7.93
N SER A 134 -10.16 -1.48 7.63
CA SER A 134 -11.45 -0.87 8.00
C SER A 134 -11.73 -0.73 9.51
N THR A 135 -10.71 -0.82 10.37
CA THR A 135 -10.90 -0.64 11.82
C THR A 135 -10.86 0.84 12.21
N GLU A 136 -12.01 1.38 12.59
CA GLU A 136 -12.18 2.80 12.97
C GLU A 136 -12.07 3.05 14.48
N SER A 137 -12.26 2.02 15.31
CA SER A 137 -12.38 2.16 16.77
C SER A 137 -11.08 2.56 17.47
N LEU A 138 -9.92 2.15 16.94
CA LEU A 138 -8.63 2.29 17.61
C LEU A 138 -7.86 3.56 17.25
N ASP A 139 -8.23 4.19 16.14
CA ASP A 139 -7.58 5.41 15.67
C ASP A 139 -8.51 6.22 14.77
N SER A 140 -9.60 6.70 15.38
CA SER A 140 -10.61 7.54 14.72
C SER A 140 -10.16 9.00 14.54
N SER A 141 -9.12 9.44 15.27
CA SER A 141 -8.57 10.79 15.16
C SER A 141 -7.34 10.84 14.25
N GLY A 142 -7.30 11.76 13.29
CA GLY A 142 -6.14 11.90 12.40
C GLY A 142 -4.95 12.61 13.04
N VAL A 143 -3.88 12.82 12.26
CA VAL A 143 -2.67 13.56 12.68
C VAL A 143 -3.01 14.96 13.22
N SER A 144 -4.04 15.60 12.66
CA SER A 144 -4.55 16.91 13.11
C SER A 144 -5.42 16.85 14.38
N ARG A 145 -5.56 15.67 15.01
CA ARG A 145 -6.41 15.39 16.19
C ARG A 145 -7.90 15.71 16.01
N LEU A 146 -8.37 15.81 14.77
CA LEU A 146 -9.78 15.93 14.46
C LEU A 146 -10.43 14.54 14.54
N PRO A 147 -11.60 14.40 15.18
CA PRO A 147 -12.33 13.14 15.20
C PRO A 147 -12.82 12.77 13.80
N ASN A 148 -12.93 11.47 13.52
CA ASN A 148 -13.31 10.89 12.22
C ASN A 148 -12.39 11.24 11.04
N THR A 149 -11.20 11.79 11.29
CA THR A 149 -10.15 11.98 10.27
C THR A 149 -9.02 10.97 10.44
N GLY A 150 -9.28 9.89 11.17
CA GLY A 150 -8.35 8.83 11.50
C GLY A 150 -7.77 8.10 10.30
N ALA A 151 -6.77 7.27 10.58
CA ALA A 151 -6.22 6.35 9.60
C ALA A 151 -7.23 5.23 9.37
N VAL A 152 -7.81 5.10 8.18
CA VAL A 152 -8.67 3.96 7.86
C VAL A 152 -8.31 3.46 6.47
N SER A 153 -7.95 2.18 6.38
CA SER A 153 -7.42 1.51 5.20
C SER A 153 -8.52 0.95 4.30
N TYR A 154 -9.50 1.78 3.92
CA TYR A 154 -10.59 1.35 3.03
C TYR A 154 -10.08 0.89 1.66
N PHE A 155 -8.98 1.46 1.16
CA PHE A 155 -8.38 1.07 -0.11
C PHE A 155 -7.88 -0.39 -0.09
N GLN A 156 -7.25 -0.80 1.00
CA GLN A 156 -6.79 -2.17 1.21
C GLN A 156 -7.99 -3.11 1.38
N ALA A 157 -9.01 -2.68 2.14
CA ALA A 157 -10.25 -3.44 2.30
C ALA A 157 -10.97 -3.71 0.97
N LEU A 158 -11.06 -2.72 0.08
CA LEU A 158 -11.68 -2.86 -1.25
C LEU A 158 -10.95 -3.86 -2.16
N GLN A 159 -9.65 -4.08 -1.92
CA GLN A 159 -8.85 -5.05 -2.64
C GLN A 159 -8.90 -6.45 -1.99
N GLY A 160 -9.48 -6.59 -0.80
CA GLY A 160 -9.28 -7.78 0.04
C GLY A 160 -7.81 -8.00 0.41
N ALA A 161 -7.03 -6.91 0.45
CA ALA A 161 -5.60 -6.94 0.72
C ALA A 161 -5.33 -6.81 2.24
N PRO A 162 -4.19 -7.32 2.73
CA PRO A 162 -3.72 -7.02 4.08
C PRO A 162 -3.48 -5.52 4.24
N ASN A 163 -3.53 -5.03 5.47
CA ASN A 163 -3.17 -3.66 5.77
C ASN A 163 -1.65 -3.44 5.63
N TYR A 164 -1.26 -2.21 5.26
CA TYR A 164 0.14 -1.83 5.07
C TYR A 164 0.43 -0.52 5.79
N ALA A 165 1.59 -0.45 6.44
CA ALA A 165 2.02 0.74 7.16
C ALA A 165 3.54 0.93 7.10
N ILE A 166 3.99 2.18 7.23
CA ILE A 166 5.38 2.55 7.36
C ILE A 166 5.71 2.68 8.85
N GLY A 167 6.59 1.82 9.33
CA GLY A 167 7.11 1.81 10.70
C GLY A 167 8.50 2.39 10.82
N ARG A 168 9.01 2.38 12.05
CA ARG A 168 10.40 2.74 12.36
C ARG A 168 11.35 1.74 11.69
N SER A 169 12.39 2.23 11.00
CA SER A 169 13.49 1.37 10.59
C SER A 169 14.51 1.22 11.75
N PRO A 170 15.32 0.15 11.77
CA PRO A 170 16.41 0.02 12.76
C PRO A 170 17.36 1.22 12.76
N ASN A 171 17.53 1.87 11.61
CA ASN A 171 18.38 3.04 11.41
C ASN A 171 17.61 4.38 11.50
N GLY A 172 16.34 4.35 11.92
CA GLY A 172 15.48 5.52 12.07
C GLY A 172 14.67 5.86 10.80
N ILE A 173 15.01 6.98 10.17
CA ILE A 173 14.40 7.50 8.94
C ILE A 173 15.22 6.93 7.76
N PRO A 174 14.63 6.42 6.64
CA PRO A 174 13.33 6.77 6.03
C PRO A 174 12.10 5.96 6.48
N GLY A 175 12.26 4.90 7.28
CA GLY A 175 11.19 3.99 7.70
C GLY A 175 11.07 2.74 6.83
N HIS A 176 10.48 1.68 7.40
CA HIS A 176 10.32 0.37 6.74
C HIS A 176 8.85 0.08 6.43
N LEU A 177 8.58 -0.59 5.30
CA LEU A 177 7.24 -1.06 4.95
C LEU A 177 6.91 -2.35 5.70
N PHE A 178 5.79 -2.35 6.41
CA PHE A 178 5.23 -3.52 7.08
C PHE A 178 3.88 -3.90 6.49
N ARG A 179 3.56 -5.20 6.56
CA ARG A 179 2.32 -5.82 6.12
C ARG A 179 1.66 -6.56 7.26
N GLU A 180 0.34 -6.45 7.36
CA GLU A 180 -0.52 -7.24 8.24
C GLU A 180 -0.41 -8.74 7.93
N THR A 181 -0.41 -9.56 8.98
CA THR A 181 -0.53 -11.01 8.85
C THR A 181 -1.84 -11.52 9.48
N ILE A 182 -2.14 -12.81 9.26
CA ILE A 182 -3.30 -13.45 9.88
C ILE A 182 -3.14 -13.69 11.38
N GLN A 183 -1.89 -13.72 11.87
CA GLN A 183 -1.59 -13.95 13.28
C GLN A 183 -1.92 -12.72 14.11
N ASP A 184 -2.52 -12.94 15.27
CA ASP A 184 -2.73 -11.88 16.25
C ASP A 184 -1.40 -11.38 16.83
N CYS A 185 -1.41 -10.12 17.19
CA CYS A 185 -0.32 -9.49 17.94
C CYS A 185 -0.34 -9.98 19.38
N GLU A 186 0.78 -10.52 19.84
CA GLU A 186 0.96 -10.90 21.24
C GLU A 186 1.12 -9.63 22.09
N LEU A 187 0.06 -9.27 22.81
CA LEU A 187 0.03 -8.11 23.68
C LEU A 187 0.34 -8.50 25.13
N PRO A 188 1.16 -7.73 25.86
CA PRO A 188 1.41 -7.99 27.26
C PRO A 188 0.11 -7.84 28.08
N GLU A 189 -0.09 -8.76 29.02
CA GLU A 189 -1.26 -8.72 29.92
C GLU A 189 -1.23 -7.48 30.82
N LEU A 190 -2.38 -6.82 30.96
CA LEU A 190 -2.53 -5.68 31.87
C LEU A 190 -2.98 -6.17 33.25
N ILE A 191 -2.06 -6.20 34.20
CA ILE A 191 -2.37 -6.53 35.60
C ILE A 191 -3.16 -5.37 36.22
N GLY A 192 -4.44 -5.61 36.57
CA GLY A 192 -5.32 -4.63 37.20
C GLY A 192 -6.12 -3.74 36.24
N GLY A 193 -6.09 -4.00 34.93
CA GLY A 193 -6.94 -3.32 33.93
C GLY A 193 -6.68 -1.83 33.73
N ILE A 194 -5.58 -1.30 34.26
CA ILE A 194 -5.21 0.11 34.16
C ILE A 194 -3.90 0.20 33.38
N GLY A 195 -3.95 0.80 32.18
CA GLY A 195 -2.78 0.98 31.32
C GLY A 195 -3.09 0.68 29.85
N SER A 196 -2.10 0.87 28.99
CA SER A 196 -2.15 0.50 27.57
C SER A 196 -1.23 -0.71 27.36
N PRO A 197 -1.69 -1.79 26.68
CA PRO A 197 -0.80 -2.92 26.37
C PRO A 197 0.23 -2.55 25.29
N ILE A 198 0.07 -1.38 24.66
CA ILE A 198 0.99 -0.77 23.72
C ILE A 198 1.86 0.23 24.45
N GLY A 199 3.18 0.15 24.26
CA GLY A 199 4.15 1.09 24.84
C GLY A 199 4.41 2.31 23.94
N SER A 200 4.30 2.16 22.63
CA SER A 200 4.55 3.25 21.68
C SER A 200 3.84 3.07 20.35
N ARG A 201 3.72 4.18 19.61
CA ARG A 201 3.06 4.21 18.30
C ARG A 201 3.88 5.04 17.31
N TYR A 202 4.05 4.54 16.10
CA TYR A 202 4.73 5.24 15.02
C TYR A 202 3.73 5.77 14.00
N ILE A 203 3.71 7.10 13.82
CA ILE A 203 2.87 7.80 12.83
C ILE A 203 3.77 8.51 11.83
N SER A 204 4.01 7.86 10.70
CA SER A 204 4.95 8.34 9.68
C SER A 204 4.55 9.70 9.06
N GLN A 205 3.26 10.00 8.98
CA GLN A 205 2.72 11.26 8.44
C GLN A 205 2.93 12.50 9.32
N LYS A 206 3.34 12.35 10.58
CA LYS A 206 3.45 13.50 11.51
C LYS A 206 4.48 14.51 10.98
N VAL A 207 4.06 15.76 10.74
CA VAL A 207 4.83 16.76 9.95
C VAL A 207 5.66 17.73 10.79
N ILE A 208 5.37 17.91 12.09
CA ILE A 208 5.91 19.06 12.85
C ILE A 208 6.62 18.60 14.13
N THR A 209 7.92 18.92 14.20
CA THR A 209 8.89 18.79 15.31
C THR A 209 8.74 17.57 16.23
N GLY A 210 9.57 16.56 16.01
CA GLY A 210 9.71 15.39 16.86
C GLY A 210 10.03 14.14 16.03
N GLU A 211 10.45 13.07 16.69
CA GLU A 211 10.51 11.75 16.09
C GLU A 211 9.07 11.28 15.75
N PRO A 212 8.81 10.58 14.62
CA PRO A 212 7.47 10.07 14.29
C PRO A 212 6.93 9.05 15.31
N CYS A 213 7.78 8.62 16.24
CA CYS A 213 7.45 7.77 17.36
C CYS A 213 6.83 8.56 18.53
N GLU A 214 5.62 8.19 18.92
CA GLU A 214 4.98 8.62 20.15
C GLU A 214 5.28 7.60 21.25
N SER A 215 6.05 8.01 22.25
CA SER A 215 6.35 7.18 23.42
C SER A 215 6.51 8.03 24.69
N PRO A 216 5.90 7.64 25.82
CA PRO A 216 4.92 6.57 25.95
C PRO A 216 3.61 6.92 25.22
N PHE A 217 3.00 5.92 24.59
CA PHE A 217 1.68 6.06 23.97
C PHE A 217 0.67 5.23 24.74
N ASN A 218 -0.37 5.89 25.24
CA ASN A 218 -1.52 5.21 25.79
C ASN A 218 -2.59 5.17 24.71
N LEU A 219 -2.86 3.98 24.18
CA LEU A 219 -4.01 3.80 23.30
C LEU A 219 -5.25 4.20 24.11
N PRO A 220 -6.08 5.16 23.63
CA PRO A 220 -7.27 5.59 24.33
C PRO A 220 -8.29 4.46 24.26
N LEU A 221 -8.14 3.51 25.17
CA LEU A 221 -9.10 2.47 25.40
C LEU A 221 -10.19 3.07 26.27
N ASP A 222 -11.40 3.18 25.70
CA ASP A 222 -12.56 3.47 26.52
C ASP A 222 -12.72 2.36 27.58
N VAL A 223 -13.27 2.71 28.75
CA VAL A 223 -13.59 1.74 29.81
C VAL A 223 -14.41 0.61 29.19
N GLY A 224 -13.92 -0.63 29.23
CA GLY A 224 -14.53 -1.73 28.48
C GLY A 224 -13.83 -2.12 27.19
N GLN A 225 -12.51 -1.93 27.02
CA GLN A 225 -11.77 -2.30 25.80
C GLN A 225 -10.45 -3.10 25.97
N ALA A 226 -10.03 -3.44 27.20
CA ALA A 226 -8.96 -4.42 27.47
C ALA A 226 -9.44 -5.55 28.39
N PRO A 227 -9.03 -6.83 28.22
CA PRO A 227 -9.36 -7.93 29.12
C PRO A 227 -9.01 -7.61 30.57
N LEU A 228 -9.88 -8.01 31.49
CA LEU A 228 -9.70 -7.84 32.93
C LEU A 228 -9.92 -9.19 33.61
N THR A 229 -9.13 -9.50 34.62
CA THR A 229 -9.40 -10.61 35.55
C THR A 229 -9.91 -10.03 36.86
N CYS A 230 -11.09 -10.48 37.26
CA CYS A 230 -11.79 -10.12 38.48
C CYS A 230 -11.84 -11.31 39.41
N SER A 231 -10.69 -11.64 40.02
CA SER A 231 -10.62 -12.71 41.00
C SER A 231 -10.87 -12.20 42.41
N ALA A 232 -11.49 -13.03 43.25
CA ALA A 232 -11.58 -12.78 44.67
C ALA A 232 -10.22 -13.09 45.32
N SER A 233 -9.64 -12.10 46.02
CA SER A 233 -8.52 -12.36 46.92
C SER A 233 -9.07 -12.80 48.27
N ASP A 234 -8.50 -13.88 48.82
CA ASP A 234 -8.92 -14.45 50.10
C ASP A 234 -8.41 -13.55 51.23
N GLY A 235 -9.21 -12.56 51.59
CA GLY A 235 -8.86 -11.51 52.54
C GLY A 235 -8.86 -11.99 53.99
N GLY A 236 -8.19 -13.09 54.33
CA GLY A 236 -7.83 -13.55 55.70
C GLY A 236 -8.94 -13.71 56.76
N LEU A 237 -10.17 -13.29 56.47
CA LEU A 237 -11.28 -13.09 57.40
C LEU A 237 -12.63 -13.48 56.77
N GLY A 238 -12.61 -14.23 55.65
CA GLY A 238 -13.82 -14.68 54.96
C GLY A 238 -14.61 -13.59 54.23
N ILE A 239 -13.99 -12.43 54.00
CA ILE A 239 -14.53 -11.35 53.17
C ILE A 239 -13.73 -11.37 51.86
N ALA A 240 -14.36 -11.79 50.77
CA ALA A 240 -13.78 -11.72 49.44
C ALA A 240 -13.57 -10.25 49.07
N THR A 241 -12.32 -9.84 48.86
CA THR A 241 -11.98 -8.52 48.33
C THR A 241 -11.69 -8.64 46.85
N CYS A 242 -12.46 -7.91 46.05
CA CYS A 242 -12.28 -7.85 44.61
C CYS A 242 -11.21 -6.82 44.24
N ASP A 243 -10.54 -7.02 43.11
CA ASP A 243 -9.62 -6.03 42.56
C ASP A 243 -10.31 -4.67 42.37
N ALA A 244 -9.55 -3.59 42.53
CA ALA A 244 -10.08 -2.22 42.58
C ALA A 244 -10.82 -1.79 41.30
N ALA A 245 -10.57 -2.48 40.18
CA ALA A 245 -11.24 -2.26 38.90
C ALA A 245 -12.55 -3.07 38.74
N CYS A 246 -12.84 -3.99 39.66
CA CYS A 246 -13.96 -4.92 39.58
C CYS A 246 -15.13 -4.50 40.46
N GLY A 247 -16.34 -4.78 40.00
CA GLY A 247 -17.55 -4.62 40.80
C GLY A 247 -17.72 -5.75 41.81
N SER A 248 -18.71 -5.60 42.70
CA SER A 248 -19.18 -6.69 43.56
C SER A 248 -20.67 -6.89 43.34
N ASN A 249 -21.06 -8.13 43.06
CA ASN A 249 -22.46 -8.55 43.02
C ASN A 249 -22.67 -9.66 44.05
N ASN A 250 -23.46 -9.40 45.09
CA ASN A 250 -23.83 -10.38 46.12
C ASN A 250 -22.64 -11.13 46.77
N GLY A 251 -21.50 -10.46 46.98
CA GLY A 251 -20.34 -11.06 47.64
C GLY A 251 -19.39 -11.81 46.70
N SER A 252 -19.68 -11.85 45.39
CA SER A 252 -18.76 -12.32 44.35
C SER A 252 -18.23 -11.14 43.54
N CYS A 253 -17.01 -11.28 43.02
CA CYS A 253 -16.42 -10.29 42.12
C CYS A 253 -17.11 -10.36 40.76
N ALA A 254 -17.45 -9.19 40.22
CA ALA A 254 -18.18 -9.08 38.97
C ALA A 254 -17.48 -8.10 38.04
N CYS A 255 -17.65 -8.33 36.74
CA CYS A 255 -17.12 -7.44 35.73
C CYS A 255 -17.75 -6.04 35.83
N PRO A 256 -16.96 -4.96 35.69
CA PRO A 256 -17.47 -3.60 35.70
C PRO A 256 -18.33 -3.33 34.44
N ALA A 257 -19.08 -2.22 34.45
CA ALA A 257 -19.85 -1.82 33.27
C ALA A 257 -18.95 -1.64 32.04
N GLY A 258 -19.40 -2.09 30.86
CA GLY A 258 -18.57 -2.15 29.65
C GLY A 258 -17.89 -3.50 29.42
N TYR A 259 -18.11 -4.47 30.30
CA TYR A 259 -17.58 -5.83 30.21
C TYR A 259 -18.69 -6.89 30.30
N TYR A 260 -18.47 -8.04 29.67
CA TYR A 260 -19.22 -9.27 29.87
C TYR A 260 -18.34 -10.32 30.56
N GLU A 261 -18.96 -11.11 31.42
CA GLU A 261 -18.31 -12.23 32.08
C GLU A 261 -18.14 -13.39 31.10
N VAL A 262 -16.93 -13.93 31.01
CA VAL A 262 -16.69 -15.14 30.22
C VAL A 262 -17.05 -16.33 31.09
N SER A 263 -18.11 -17.04 30.71
CA SER A 263 -18.56 -18.25 31.41
C SER A 263 -18.66 -19.43 30.44
N GLY A 264 -18.21 -20.61 30.87
CA GLY A 264 -18.44 -21.88 30.18
C GLY A 264 -17.20 -22.52 29.53
N GLY A 265 -17.30 -23.84 29.32
CA GLY A 265 -16.29 -24.63 28.62
C GLY A 265 -15.01 -24.83 29.42
N LEU A 266 -13.85 -24.60 28.78
CA LEU A 266 -12.54 -24.83 29.40
C LEU A 266 -12.21 -23.83 30.52
N VAL A 267 -12.84 -22.65 30.52
CA VAL A 267 -12.70 -21.61 31.56
C VAL A 267 -13.10 -22.17 32.93
N ASP A 268 -14.29 -22.79 33.00
CA ASP A 268 -14.80 -23.48 34.19
C ASP A 268 -13.95 -24.73 34.55
N THR A 269 -13.28 -25.35 33.56
CA THR A 269 -12.49 -26.57 33.77
C THR A 269 -11.07 -26.30 34.25
N LEU A 270 -10.54 -25.10 33.98
CA LEU A 270 -9.20 -24.67 34.37
C LEU A 270 -9.20 -23.69 35.56
N GLY A 271 -10.37 -23.39 36.12
CA GLY A 271 -10.51 -22.54 37.30
C GLY A 271 -10.15 -21.08 37.02
N LEU A 272 -10.39 -20.61 35.80
CA LEU A 272 -10.20 -19.20 35.40
C LEU A 272 -11.45 -18.36 35.71
N ASP A 273 -12.08 -18.63 36.84
CA ASP A 273 -13.29 -17.94 37.28
C ASP A 273 -12.99 -16.46 37.53
N GLY A 274 -13.81 -15.57 36.95
CA GLY A 274 -13.70 -14.12 37.11
C GLY A 274 -13.16 -13.36 35.90
N GLN A 275 -13.06 -13.98 34.72
CA GLN A 275 -12.57 -13.28 33.54
C GLN A 275 -13.62 -12.38 32.87
N CYS A 276 -13.22 -11.15 32.58
CA CYS A 276 -14.06 -10.09 32.07
C CYS A 276 -13.56 -9.60 30.72
N CYS A 277 -14.39 -9.75 29.69
CA CYS A 277 -14.12 -9.24 28.36
C CYS A 277 -14.87 -7.94 28.07
N PRO A 278 -14.21 -6.94 27.49
CA PRO A 278 -14.85 -5.82 26.80
C PRO A 278 -16.09 -6.19 25.99
N ILE A 279 -17.19 -5.46 26.15
CA ILE A 279 -18.37 -5.63 25.29
C ILE A 279 -17.99 -5.26 23.85
N GLY A 280 -18.23 -6.18 22.90
CA GLY A 280 -17.81 -6.02 21.49
C GLY A 280 -16.49 -6.69 21.13
N THR A 281 -15.86 -7.38 22.10
CA THR A 281 -14.78 -8.34 21.83
C THR A 281 -15.32 -9.76 21.83
N GLU A 282 -14.59 -10.68 21.21
CA GLU A 282 -14.93 -12.10 21.22
C GLU A 282 -13.97 -12.86 22.12
N PHE A 283 -14.49 -13.92 22.75
CA PHE A 283 -13.68 -14.82 23.54
C PHE A 283 -13.18 -15.94 22.64
N GLU A 284 -11.89 -15.94 22.31
CA GLU A 284 -11.28 -17.05 21.58
C GLU A 284 -10.78 -18.14 22.53
N ASN A 285 -11.37 -19.33 22.40
CA ASN A 285 -10.98 -20.52 23.14
C ASN A 285 -9.81 -21.22 22.42
N THR A 286 -8.63 -20.58 22.37
CA THR A 286 -7.42 -21.15 21.72
C THR A 286 -6.78 -22.22 22.60
N SER A 287 -7.51 -23.30 22.81
CA SER A 287 -7.12 -24.42 23.67
C SER A 287 -6.51 -25.60 22.90
N LEU A 288 -6.20 -25.41 21.62
CA LEU A 288 -5.70 -26.52 20.80
C LEU A 288 -4.19 -26.81 20.99
N LEU A 289 -3.46 -26.01 21.78
CA LEU A 289 -2.01 -26.18 21.98
C LEU A 289 -1.56 -26.07 23.44
N GLY A 290 -2.24 -26.75 24.36
CA GLY A 290 -1.62 -27.41 25.54
C GLY A 290 -0.57 -26.69 26.40
N LEU A 291 -0.48 -25.36 26.42
CA LEU A 291 0.49 -24.60 27.23
C LEU A 291 -0.17 -23.30 27.71
N GLY A 292 -0.39 -23.19 29.03
CA GLY A 292 -0.63 -21.92 29.75
C GLY A 292 -1.80 -21.08 29.26
N VAL A 293 -3.01 -21.37 29.74
CA VAL A 293 -4.22 -20.62 29.41
C VAL A 293 -4.20 -19.19 29.92
N SER A 294 -3.81 -18.28 29.04
CA SER A 294 -4.20 -16.87 29.09
C SER A 294 -5.41 -16.76 28.20
N ALA A 295 -6.60 -16.71 28.77
CA ALA A 295 -7.77 -16.47 27.97
C ALA A 295 -7.69 -15.00 27.49
N LEU A 296 -7.74 -14.79 26.18
CA LEU A 296 -7.55 -13.48 25.58
C LEU A 296 -8.91 -13.04 25.07
N CYS A 297 -9.56 -12.14 25.78
CA CYS A 297 -10.59 -11.32 25.16
C CYS A 297 -9.92 -10.58 24.01
N THR A 298 -10.46 -10.70 22.79
CA THR A 298 -9.87 -10.05 21.60
C THR A 298 -10.15 -8.55 21.61
N GLY A 299 -9.55 -7.83 22.58
CA GLY A 299 -9.52 -6.38 22.65
C GLY A 299 -8.36 -5.87 21.82
N LEU A 300 -8.68 -5.04 20.83
CA LEU A 300 -7.81 -4.42 19.81
C LEU A 300 -7.69 -5.15 18.47
N ASN A 301 -7.92 -6.46 18.38
CA ASN A 301 -7.76 -7.23 17.12
C ASN A 301 -6.48 -6.89 16.34
N LEU A 302 -5.43 -6.41 17.02
CA LEU A 302 -4.19 -6.02 16.35
C LEU A 302 -3.57 -7.28 15.79
N LYS A 303 -3.17 -7.20 14.53
CA LYS A 303 -2.47 -8.26 13.84
C LYS A 303 -0.99 -8.00 13.88
N LYS A 304 -0.22 -9.09 13.89
CA LYS A 304 1.22 -9.03 13.78
C LYS A 304 1.59 -8.37 12.45
N ALA A 305 2.51 -7.42 12.50
CA ALA A 305 3.04 -6.79 11.32
C ALA A 305 4.41 -7.39 10.97
N VAL A 306 4.65 -7.70 9.70
CA VAL A 306 5.93 -8.22 9.22
C VAL A 306 6.55 -7.27 8.22
N SER A 307 7.86 -7.10 8.29
CA SER A 307 8.60 -6.30 7.31
C SER A 307 8.43 -6.92 5.92
N VAL A 308 8.03 -6.11 4.95
CA VAL A 308 7.92 -6.53 3.56
C VAL A 308 9.33 -6.65 2.97
N PRO A 309 9.75 -7.85 2.52
CA PRO A 309 11.09 -8.02 1.96
C PRO A 309 11.21 -7.39 0.57
N ASP A 310 12.41 -6.96 0.21
CA ASP A 310 12.75 -6.59 -1.16
C ASP A 310 12.73 -7.83 -2.08
N ILE A 311 12.20 -7.66 -3.29
CA ILE A 311 12.05 -8.77 -4.25
C ILE A 311 13.38 -9.31 -4.77
N ASN A 312 14.40 -8.46 -4.85
CA ASN A 312 15.74 -8.83 -5.30
C ASN A 312 16.62 -9.26 -4.14
N ASN A 313 16.33 -8.78 -2.92
CA ASN A 313 17.06 -9.16 -1.71
C ASN A 313 16.12 -9.37 -0.50
N PRO A 314 15.71 -10.63 -0.22
CA PRO A 314 14.80 -10.94 0.89
C PRO A 314 15.32 -10.60 2.29
N SER A 315 16.62 -10.29 2.44
CA SER A 315 17.21 -9.87 3.71
C SER A 315 17.03 -8.39 4.03
N GLN A 316 16.53 -7.61 3.07
CA GLN A 316 16.32 -6.16 3.21
C GLN A 316 14.83 -5.83 3.15
N ASN A 317 14.45 -4.70 3.76
CA ASN A 317 13.10 -4.18 3.57
C ASN A 317 12.92 -3.64 2.15
N ALA A 318 11.71 -3.77 1.62
CA ALA A 318 11.32 -3.30 0.29
C ALA A 318 11.68 -1.83 -0.03
N LEU A 319 11.75 -0.98 1.00
CA LEU A 319 12.05 0.44 0.83
C LEU A 319 13.48 0.82 1.24
N GLU A 320 14.27 -0.13 1.73
CA GLU A 320 15.61 0.10 2.30
C GLU A 320 16.64 0.46 1.24
N SER A 321 16.43 0.02 0.00
CA SER A 321 17.34 0.30 -1.12
C SER A 321 17.29 1.75 -1.60
N PHE A 322 16.23 2.49 -1.26
CA PHE A 322 16.06 3.87 -1.69
C PHE A 322 16.65 4.87 -0.70
N THR A 323 17.31 5.90 -1.23
CA THR A 323 18.02 6.88 -0.41
C THR A 323 17.42 8.28 -0.54
N PRO A 324 17.10 8.95 0.60
CA PRO A 324 16.73 10.37 0.57
C PRO A 324 17.93 11.27 0.20
N PRO A 325 17.69 12.52 -0.24
CA PRO A 325 16.39 13.16 -0.43
C PRO A 325 15.61 12.63 -1.63
N PHE A 326 14.31 12.48 -1.45
CA PHE A 326 13.39 12.12 -2.54
C PHE A 326 12.94 13.36 -3.30
N GLN A 327 12.79 13.23 -4.61
CA GLN A 327 12.47 14.35 -5.49
C GLN A 327 11.39 13.96 -6.49
N ILE A 328 10.52 14.91 -6.80
CA ILE A 328 9.61 14.81 -7.94
C ILE A 328 10.29 15.40 -9.17
N ASN A 329 10.38 14.62 -10.23
CA ASN A 329 10.65 15.17 -11.55
C ASN A 329 9.37 15.86 -12.00
N LEU A 330 9.32 17.18 -11.82
CA LEU A 330 8.43 18.00 -12.63
C LEU A 330 8.75 17.71 -14.09
N PRO A 331 7.75 17.58 -14.98
CA PRO A 331 8.01 17.46 -16.41
C PRO A 331 9.00 18.55 -16.76
N ALA A 332 10.20 18.15 -17.20
CA ALA A 332 11.16 19.11 -17.65
C ALA A 332 10.41 19.95 -18.68
N ALA A 333 10.45 21.27 -18.53
CA ALA A 333 10.19 22.16 -19.65
C ALA A 333 11.31 21.94 -20.69
N GLY A 334 11.44 20.71 -21.20
CA GLY A 334 12.63 20.09 -21.77
C GLY A 334 12.35 19.47 -23.13
N GLY A 335 11.26 19.91 -23.76
CA GLY A 335 11.25 20.30 -25.17
C GLY A 335 11.43 21.82 -25.36
N ARG A 336 11.82 22.60 -24.33
CA ARG A 336 12.19 24.01 -24.54
C ARG A 336 13.46 24.09 -25.36
N ILE A 337 13.29 24.22 -26.65
CA ILE A 337 14.09 25.16 -27.43
C ILE A 337 13.95 26.54 -26.76
N ASP A 338 15.05 27.24 -26.54
CA ASP A 338 15.18 28.55 -25.85
C ASP A 338 14.39 29.72 -26.51
N SER A 339 13.36 29.43 -27.30
CA SER A 339 12.58 30.39 -28.08
C SER A 339 11.09 30.45 -27.73
N ASP A 340 10.58 29.66 -26.78
CA ASP A 340 9.17 29.71 -26.39
C ASP A 340 8.91 30.91 -25.46
N GLN A 341 8.85 32.09 -26.06
CA GLN A 341 8.26 33.29 -25.47
C GLN A 341 6.77 33.05 -25.24
N TRP A 342 6.35 33.12 -23.98
CA TRP A 342 4.94 33.19 -23.62
C TRP A 342 4.38 34.52 -24.12
N TYR A 343 3.54 34.47 -25.14
CA TYR A 343 2.69 35.59 -25.50
C TYR A 343 1.43 35.51 -24.65
N PRO A 344 1.23 36.41 -23.66
CA PRO A 344 -0.05 36.49 -23.00
C PRO A 344 -1.09 36.91 -24.05
N THR A 345 -1.97 35.99 -24.45
CA THR A 345 -3.17 36.33 -25.19
C THR A 345 -4.19 36.85 -24.18
N PRO A 346 -4.46 38.17 -24.13
CA PRO A 346 -5.53 38.69 -23.31
C PRO A 346 -6.86 38.02 -23.72
N PRO A 347 -7.75 37.73 -22.76
CA PRO A 347 -9.03 37.11 -23.04
C PRO A 347 -9.82 37.97 -24.03
N THR A 348 -10.22 37.37 -25.16
CA THR A 348 -11.05 38.05 -26.16
C THR A 348 -12.49 38.14 -25.66
N GLY A 349 -12.82 39.30 -25.09
CA GLY A 349 -14.19 39.80 -24.97
C GLY A 349 -14.99 39.23 -23.80
N GLU A 350 -14.92 39.91 -22.66
CA GLU A 350 -16.16 40.18 -21.92
C GLU A 350 -16.78 41.41 -22.56
N GLY A 351 -17.99 41.25 -23.12
CA GLY A 351 -18.74 42.36 -23.71
C GLY A 351 -18.93 43.48 -22.70
N ASN A 352 -18.78 44.72 -23.15
CA ASN A 352 -19.10 45.92 -22.37
C ASN A 352 -20.52 45.79 -21.80
N ASN A 353 -20.65 45.84 -20.47
CA ASN A 353 -21.87 46.30 -19.80
C ASN A 353 -21.68 47.76 -19.39
#